data_AF-A0AAD5JSF8-F1
#
_entry.id   AF-A0AAD5JSF8-F1
#
_cell.length_a   1.000
_cell.length_b   1.000
_cell.length_c   1.000
_cell.angle_alpha   90.00
_cell.angle_beta   90.00
_cell.angle_gamma   90.00
#
_symmetry.space_group_name_H-M   'P 1'
#
loop_
_entity.id
_entity.type
_entity.pdbx_description
1 polymer ?
#
loop_
_entity_poly.entity_id
_entity_poly.type
_entity_poly.pdbx_seq_one_letter_code
_entity_poly.pdbx_strand_id
1 'polypeptide(L)'
;MFPASAFVENVPLVYNKTYSACNSSKLLSEAPLDAIIVCEETGFFEDQLDLICASNFRGAIFVSKDTELLELGRVSCPGVVISPEDAPAVLNYAKIGQANPGLRPNVLGF
;
A
#
# COMPACT_ATOMS: atom_id res chain seq x y z
N MET A 1 -3.11 9.46 19.38
CA MET A 1 -1.71 9.88 19.16
C MET A 1 -1.03 8.76 18.38
N PHE A 2 -0.98 8.88 17.05
CA PHE A 2 -0.12 8.05 16.22
C PHE A 2 1.34 8.43 16.52
N PRO A 3 2.23 7.52 16.95
CA PRO A 3 3.63 7.87 17.12
C PRO A 3 4.34 7.70 15.77
N ALA A 4 5.05 8.75 15.36
CA ALA A 4 5.93 8.84 14.20
C ALA A 4 5.25 9.14 12.84
N SER A 5 5.53 10.34 12.34
CA SER A 5 5.46 10.66 10.91
C SER A 5 6.40 9.73 10.15
N ALA A 6 5.87 8.86 9.30
CA ALA A 6 6.66 7.97 8.46
C ALA A 6 7.01 8.70 7.15
N PHE A 7 8.25 9.15 7.02
CA PHE A 7 8.72 9.79 5.79
C PHE A 7 9.05 8.72 4.75
N VAL A 8 8.16 8.54 3.78
CA VAL A 8 8.32 7.56 2.70
C VAL A 8 8.65 8.30 1.40
N GLU A 9 9.94 8.52 1.16
CA GLU A 9 10.45 9.22 -0.04
C GLU A 9 11.22 8.26 -0.95
N ASN A 10 11.05 8.41 -2.27
CA ASN A 10 11.72 7.60 -3.31
C ASN A 10 11.49 6.08 -3.23
N VAL A 11 10.44 5.65 -2.54
CA VAL A 11 10.06 4.23 -2.45
C VAL A 11 9.24 3.82 -3.68
N PRO A 12 9.57 2.71 -4.35
CA PRO A 12 8.80 2.24 -5.49
C PRO A 12 7.39 1.85 -5.08
N LEU A 13 6.38 2.34 -5.82
CA LEU A 13 5.01 1.87 -5.72
C LEU A 13 4.84 0.66 -6.63
N VAL A 14 4.43 -0.47 -6.05
CA VAL A 14 4.31 -1.74 -6.77
C VAL A 14 2.87 -2.22 -6.75
N TYR A 15 2.39 -2.59 -7.93
CA TYR A 15 1.09 -3.23 -8.10
C TYR A 15 1.25 -4.42 -9.03
N ASN A 16 0.81 -5.58 -8.56
CA ASN A 16 0.69 -6.76 -9.39
C ASN A 16 -0.54 -7.54 -8.96
N LYS A 17 -1.32 -7.98 -9.94
CA LYS A 17 -2.57 -8.69 -9.71
C LYS A 17 -2.40 -10.03 -8.98
N THR A 18 -1.20 -10.60 -8.98
CA THR A 18 -0.88 -11.85 -8.27
C THR A 18 -0.88 -11.69 -6.76
N TYR A 19 -0.42 -10.54 -6.25
CA TYR A 19 -0.29 -10.28 -4.81
C TYR A 19 -1.12 -9.07 -4.34
N SER A 20 -1.88 -8.43 -5.22
CA SER A 20 -2.75 -7.29 -4.89
C SER A 20 -3.88 -7.66 -3.92
N ALA A 21 -4.24 -8.94 -3.79
CA ALA A 21 -5.22 -9.35 -2.79
C ALA A 21 -4.72 -9.17 -1.34
N CYS A 22 -3.41 -9.03 -1.13
CA CYS A 22 -2.76 -8.86 0.19
C CYS A 22 -3.25 -9.83 1.28
N ASN A 23 -3.71 -11.03 0.89
CA ASN A 23 -4.33 -12.02 1.77
C ASN A 23 -3.46 -13.26 2.00
N SER A 24 -2.25 -13.28 1.44
CA SER A 24 -1.34 -14.43 1.54
C SER A 24 0.09 -13.96 1.72
N SER A 25 0.67 -14.27 2.88
CA SER A 25 2.09 -14.00 3.19
C SER A 25 3.03 -14.61 2.16
N LYS A 26 2.67 -15.77 1.59
CA LYS A 26 3.47 -16.45 0.55
C LYS A 26 3.55 -15.62 -0.73
N LEU A 27 2.41 -15.10 -1.21
CA LEU A 27 2.37 -14.26 -2.42
C LEU A 27 3.01 -12.89 -2.16
N LEU A 28 2.81 -12.33 -0.96
CA LEU A 28 3.47 -11.09 -0.55
C LEU A 28 5.00 -11.22 -0.49
N SER A 29 5.51 -12.40 -0.13
CA SER A 29 6.96 -12.67 -0.11
C SER A 29 7.60 -12.70 -1.51
N GLU A 30 6.81 -12.85 -2.57
CA GLU A 30 7.28 -12.77 -3.96
C GLU A 30 7.33 -11.33 -4.48
N ALA A 31 6.71 -10.39 -3.77
CA ALA A 31 6.76 -8.98 -4.12
C ALA A 31 8.11 -8.36 -3.73
N PRO A 32 8.57 -7.33 -4.46
CA PRO A 32 9.76 -6.59 -4.07
C PRO A 32 9.58 -5.96 -2.68
N LEU A 33 10.42 -6.40 -1.74
CA LEU A 33 10.51 -5.84 -0.40
C LEU A 33 11.07 -4.40 -0.46
N ASP A 34 10.92 -3.63 0.62
CA ASP A 34 11.27 -2.19 0.65
C ASP A 34 10.46 -1.32 -0.35
N ALA A 35 9.26 -1.74 -0.73
CA ALA A 35 8.34 -1.01 -1.62
C ALA A 35 7.04 -0.59 -0.89
N ILE A 36 6.26 0.29 -1.52
CA ILE A 36 4.85 0.51 -1.17
C ILE A 36 4.01 -0.40 -2.04
N ILE A 37 3.14 -1.20 -1.44
CA ILE A 37 2.24 -2.12 -2.17
C ILE A 37 0.81 -1.59 -2.23
N VAL A 38 0.11 -1.85 -3.33
CA VAL A 38 -1.33 -1.55 -3.45
C VAL A 38 -2.14 -2.83 -3.27
N CYS A 39 -3.05 -2.81 -2.30
CA CYS A 39 -3.95 -3.89 -1.91
C CYS A 39 -5.39 -3.63 -2.40
N GLU A 40 -6.00 -4.60 -3.06
CA GLU A 40 -7.40 -4.57 -3.52
C GLU A 40 -8.36 -5.08 -2.44
N GLU A 41 -9.59 -4.55 -2.47
CA GLU A 41 -10.70 -4.96 -1.61
C GLU A 41 -11.14 -6.40 -1.95
N THR A 42 -10.52 -7.39 -1.30
CA THR A 42 -10.74 -8.81 -1.60
C THR A 42 -11.03 -9.66 -0.37
N GLY A 43 -10.94 -9.08 0.83
CA GLY A 43 -11.13 -9.78 2.10
C GLY A 43 -11.29 -8.82 3.27
N PHE A 44 -11.04 -9.30 4.49
CA PHE A 44 -11.08 -8.48 5.69
C PHE A 44 -9.85 -7.57 5.75
N PHE A 45 -10.10 -6.28 5.96
CA PHE A 45 -9.05 -5.28 6.07
C PHE A 45 -8.05 -5.58 7.19
N GLU A 46 -8.51 -6.08 8.34
CA GLU A 46 -7.63 -6.44 9.47
C GLU A 46 -6.62 -7.53 9.09
N ASP A 47 -7.05 -8.58 8.37
CA ASP A 47 -6.14 -9.63 7.91
C ASP A 47 -5.09 -9.10 6.93
N GLN A 48 -5.50 -8.23 6.00
CA GLN A 48 -4.57 -7.59 5.06
C GLN A 48 -3.58 -6.69 5.81
N LEU A 49 -4.06 -5.93 6.78
CA LEU A 49 -3.25 -5.04 7.58
C LEU A 49 -2.20 -5.81 8.40
N ASP A 50 -2.60 -6.87 9.09
CA ASP A 50 -1.69 -7.71 9.88
C ASP A 50 -0.61 -8.34 9.00
N LEU A 51 -0.98 -8.83 7.81
CA LEU A 51 -0.03 -9.40 6.85
C LEU A 51 0.97 -8.35 6.35
N ILE A 52 0.52 -7.14 6.05
CA ILE A 52 1.40 -6.05 5.62
C ILE A 52 2.30 -5.59 6.77
N CYS A 53 1.76 -5.40 7.96
CA CYS A 53 2.54 -4.99 9.13
C CYS A 53 3.55 -6.06 9.57
N ALA A 54 3.28 -7.35 9.31
CA ALA A 54 4.23 -8.43 9.50
C ALA A 54 5.26 -8.58 8.36
N SER A 55 5.07 -7.87 7.25
CA SER A 55 5.95 -7.91 6.08
C SER A 55 6.99 -6.78 6.09
N ASN A 56 8.04 -6.91 5.26
CA ASN A 56 9.08 -5.88 5.12
C ASN A 56 8.74 -4.80 4.08
N PHE A 57 7.46 -4.44 3.96
CA PHE A 57 7.06 -3.31 3.11
C PHE A 57 7.26 -1.99 3.86
N ARG A 58 7.50 -0.91 3.10
CA ARG A 58 7.60 0.44 3.66
C ARG A 58 6.24 1.05 3.97
N GLY A 59 5.19 0.51 3.35
CA GLY A 59 3.81 0.80 3.65
C GLY A 59 2.87 0.16 2.63
N ALA A 60 1.58 0.37 2.81
CA ALA A 60 0.57 -0.12 1.87
C ALA A 60 -0.53 0.91 1.60
N ILE A 61 -1.09 0.81 0.39
CA ILE A 61 -2.31 1.51 -0.02
C ILE A 61 -3.41 0.48 -0.08
N PHE A 62 -4.43 0.61 0.77
CA PHE A 62 -5.57 -0.29 0.80
C PHE A 62 -6.72 0.33 0.04
N VAL A 63 -7.26 -0.37 -0.95
CA VAL A 63 -8.48 0.04 -1.62
C VAL A 63 -9.65 -0.50 -0.81
N SER A 64 -10.49 0.37 -0.26
CA SER A 64 -11.74 -0.03 0.39
C SER A 64 -12.76 1.10 0.36
N LYS A 65 -14.05 0.75 0.40
CA LYS A 65 -15.14 1.74 0.52
C LYS A 65 -15.19 2.40 1.89
N ASP A 66 -14.72 1.71 2.92
CA ASP A 66 -14.69 2.21 4.29
C ASP A 66 -13.35 2.90 4.58
N THR A 67 -13.25 4.19 4.27
CA THR A 67 -12.01 4.96 4.43
C THR A 67 -11.61 5.21 5.90
N GLU A 68 -12.52 4.99 6.84
CA GLU A 68 -12.31 5.16 8.28
C GLU A 68 -11.56 3.98 8.94
N LEU A 69 -11.25 2.92 8.19
CA LEU A 69 -10.64 1.71 8.75
C LEU A 69 -9.26 1.93 9.38
N LEU A 70 -8.46 2.89 8.88
CA LEU A 70 -7.18 3.26 9.48
C LEU A 70 -7.31 4.24 10.66
N GLU A 71 -8.39 5.01 10.71
CA GLU A 71 -8.68 5.98 11.78
C GLU A 71 -9.00 5.26 13.11
N LEU A 72 -9.30 3.96 13.06
CA LEU A 72 -9.50 3.09 14.23
C LEU A 72 -8.22 2.90 15.08
N GLY A 73 -7.08 3.42 14.64
CA GLY A 73 -5.92 3.69 15.50
C GLY A 73 -5.12 2.45 15.95
N ARG A 74 -5.32 1.30 15.31
CA ARG A 74 -4.60 0.04 15.59
C ARG A 74 -3.60 -0.34 14.50
N VAL A 75 -2.93 0.65 13.91
CA VAL A 75 -2.01 0.42 12.80
C VAL A 75 -0.57 0.54 13.30
N SER A 76 0.21 -0.53 13.20
CA SER A 76 1.63 -0.55 13.60
C SER A 76 2.59 -0.30 12.43
N CYS A 77 2.06 -0.15 11.21
CA CYS A 77 2.81 0.07 9.99
C CYS A 77 2.21 1.23 9.17
N PRO A 78 3.01 1.91 8.32
CA PRO A 78 2.51 2.99 7.48
C PRO A 78 1.50 2.49 6.44
N GLY A 79 0.37 3.17 6.32
CA GLY A 79 -0.60 2.86 5.27
C GLY A 79 -1.66 3.93 5.10
N VAL A 80 -2.34 3.88 3.96
CA VAL A 80 -3.47 4.76 3.61
C VAL A 80 -4.60 3.92 3.01
N VAL A 81 -5.85 4.29 3.29
CA VAL A 81 -7.03 3.70 2.67
C VAL A 81 -7.54 4.69 1.64
N ILE A 82 -7.77 4.22 0.43
CA ILE A 82 -8.37 4.99 -0.66
C ILE A 82 -9.65 4.34 -1.12
N SER A 83 -10.56 5.17 -1.62
CA SER A 83 -11.80 4.70 -2.20
C SER A 83 -11.54 3.96 -3.53
N PRO A 84 -12.41 2.99 -3.91
CA PRO A 84 -12.31 2.29 -5.19
C PRO A 84 -12.38 3.21 -6.42
N GLU A 85 -12.98 4.39 -6.27
CA GLU A 85 -13.02 5.44 -7.31
C GLU A 85 -11.66 6.10 -7.58
N ASP A 86 -10.80 6.21 -6.56
CA ASP A 86 -9.46 6.79 -6.67
C ASP A 86 -8.40 5.75 -7.04
N ALA A 87 -8.68 4.47 -6.77
CA ALA A 87 -7.76 3.37 -7.05
C ALA A 87 -7.23 3.34 -8.50
N PRO A 88 -8.04 3.55 -9.57
CA PRO A 88 -7.54 3.57 -10.95
C PRO A 88 -6.44 4.61 -11.18
N ALA A 89 -6.53 5.78 -10.55
CA ALA A 89 -5.52 6.84 -10.67
C ALA A 89 -4.20 6.41 -10.04
N VAL A 90 -4.26 5.83 -8.83
CA VAL A 90 -3.08 5.31 -8.11
C VAL A 90 -2.45 4.12 -8.83
N LEU A 91 -3.26 3.21 -9.37
CA LEU A 91 -2.80 2.06 -10.15
C LEU A 91 -2.13 2.50 -11.46
N ASN A 92 -2.68 3.51 -12.14
CA ASN A 92 -2.06 4.09 -13.33
C ASN A 92 -0.73 4.76 -12.97
N TYR A 93 -0.67 5.49 -11.86
CA TYR A 93 0.55 6.08 -11.35
C TYR A 93 1.64 5.02 -11.06
N ALA A 94 1.28 3.91 -10.40
CA ALA A 94 2.18 2.78 -10.15
C ALA A 94 2.75 2.20 -11.45
N LYS A 95 1.92 2.03 -12.48
CA LYS A 95 2.35 1.52 -13.79
C LYS A 95 3.27 2.48 -14.53
N ILE A 96 2.99 3.79 -14.47
CA ILE A 96 3.81 4.82 -15.13
C ILE A 96 5.19 4.91 -14.46
N GLY A 97 5.25 4.86 -13.13
CA GLY A 97 6.50 4.87 -12.37
C GLY A 97 7.39 3.65 -12.67
N GLN A 98 6.79 2.50 -13.01
CA GLN A 98 7.54 1.33 -13.49
C GLN A 98 7.99 1.47 -14.96
N ALA A 99 7.25 2.20 -15.79
CA ALA A 99 7.56 2.40 -17.21
C ALA A 99 8.59 3.51 -17.48
N ASN A 100 8.77 4.46 -16.55
CA ASN A 100 9.74 5.55 -16.71
C ASN A 100 10.44 5.90 -15.37
N PRO A 101 11.59 5.26 -15.05
CA PRO A 101 12.28 5.45 -13.76
C PRO A 101 12.83 6.88 -13.55
N GLY A 102 12.83 7.74 -14.58
CA GLY A 102 13.20 9.16 -14.50
C GLY A 102 12.05 10.10 -14.11
N LEU A 103 10.81 9.61 -14.04
CA LEU A 103 9.63 10.37 -13.64
C LEU A 103 9.10 9.83 -12.30
N ARG A 104 9.94 9.81 -11.28
CA ARG A 104 9.51 9.62 -9.88
C ARG A 104 9.07 10.99 -9.37
N PRO A 105 7.78 11.34 -9.30
CA PRO A 105 7.41 12.53 -8.57
C PRO A 105 7.75 12.29 -7.10
N ASN A 106 8.53 13.23 -6.59
CA ASN A 106 8.95 13.29 -5.21
C ASN A 106 7.72 13.49 -4.33
N VAL A 107 7.69 12.73 -3.23
CA VAL A 107 6.82 12.90 -2.05
C VAL A 107 5.38 12.42 -2.21
N LEU A 108 5.09 11.23 -1.66
CA LEU A 108 3.80 11.00 -0.99
C LEU A 108 3.97 11.51 0.44
N GLY A 109 3.40 12.68 0.73
CA GLY A 109 3.33 13.22 2.08
C GLY A 109 2.22 12.49 2.83
N PHE A 110 2.60 11.73 3.85
CA PHE A 110 1.69 11.09 4.81
C PHE A 110 1.70 11.87 6.12
#